data_AF-A0A6A5Z6Z3-F1
#
_entry.id   AF-A0A6A5Z6Z3-F1
#
_cell.length_a   1.000
_cell.length_b   1.000
_cell.length_c   1.000
_cell.angle_alpha   90.00
_cell.angle_beta   90.00
_cell.angle_gamma   90.00
#
_symmetry.space_group_name_H-M   'P 1'
#
loop_
_entity.id
_entity.type
_entity.pdbx_description
1 polymer ?
#
loop_
_entity_poly.entity_id
_entity_poly.type
_entity_poly.pdbx_seq_one_letter_code
_entity_poly.pdbx_strand_id
1 'polypeptide(L)'
;MPGFTYPTNPPPPPPPPPAYPGPPSRSNSRAPSLTRMPSRIRNRSLSIRSKKDGSGGGLSEKSVPKHRFTMASLRGIQQPDLSKKLYKLIKSENHAIGAYESAGRERISIAQQLSEWGEATGDDAISEISDKLGVLMAEIAEQEDMYAQSLEEYRSVLKSIRNTESSVQPSRDHKQKVSDEIAKLKYKEPQSTKIVQLEQELVRAEAQSLVAEAQLTNITRQKFKEAFDIHFAGTIERAEKQIILAKQARRMLNLLDDTPIVPGDQHPVFNGTEATRQVLNEAEDELRAWQPNIEPITSNAGSLGAGAMPGGALPSNNGYGSEVGHQDASLQEHPAYREKSRSRSTSGDRERRVASGGSLGSNVGGSVQPPYPMSEVERREMEQAGQI
;
A
#
# COMPACT_ATOMS: atom_id res chain seq x y z
N MET A 1 3.79 -71.60 -21.77
CA MET A 1 4.61 -71.45 -23.00
C MET A 1 3.83 -70.53 -23.92
N PRO A 2 4.24 -69.25 -24.08
CA PRO A 2 5.48 -68.89 -24.77
C PRO A 2 6.36 -67.90 -23.98
N GLY A 3 7.67 -67.96 -24.25
CA GLY A 3 8.68 -67.08 -23.68
C GLY A 3 8.82 -65.77 -24.47
N PHE A 4 8.94 -64.65 -23.75
CA PHE A 4 9.35 -63.37 -24.31
C PHE A 4 10.83 -63.14 -23.97
N THR A 5 11.66 -63.20 -25.01
CA THR A 5 13.06 -62.78 -24.99
C THR A 5 13.13 -61.25 -25.07
N TYR A 6 13.79 -60.61 -24.10
CA TYR A 6 14.10 -59.18 -24.16
C TYR A 6 15.26 -58.94 -25.15
N PRO A 7 15.15 -57.96 -26.06
CA PRO A 7 16.26 -57.60 -26.93
C PRO A 7 17.35 -56.86 -26.14
N THR A 8 18.55 -57.45 -26.12
CA THR A 8 19.79 -56.84 -25.64
C THR A 8 20.37 -55.92 -26.70
N ASN A 9 19.96 -54.65 -26.73
CA ASN A 9 20.81 -53.51 -27.09
C ASN A 9 20.00 -52.19 -27.05
N PRO A 10 20.51 -51.13 -26.40
CA PRO A 10 19.88 -49.81 -26.47
C PRO A 10 20.02 -49.20 -27.88
N PRO A 11 19.05 -48.38 -28.33
CA PRO A 11 19.13 -47.70 -29.62
C PRO A 11 20.29 -46.68 -29.65
N PRO A 12 20.91 -46.47 -30.82
CA PRO A 12 22.00 -45.49 -30.95
C PRO A 12 21.49 -44.06 -30.72
N PRO A 13 22.35 -43.15 -30.21
CA PRO A 13 21.98 -41.77 -29.97
C PRO A 13 21.67 -41.03 -31.27
N PRO A 14 20.79 -40.02 -31.24
CA PRO A 14 20.44 -39.23 -32.41
C PRO A 14 21.65 -38.42 -32.93
N PRO A 15 21.70 -38.13 -34.24
CA PRO A 15 22.77 -37.34 -34.84
C PRO A 15 22.75 -35.89 -34.31
N PRO A 16 23.92 -35.22 -34.25
CA PRO A 16 24.00 -33.83 -33.81
C PRO A 16 23.27 -32.89 -34.79
N PRO A 17 22.72 -31.76 -34.29
CA PRO A 17 22.05 -30.77 -35.13
C PRO A 17 23.03 -30.10 -36.11
N PRO A 18 22.55 -29.63 -37.27
CA PRO A 18 23.39 -28.95 -38.25
C PRO A 18 23.97 -27.64 -37.67
N ALA A 19 25.21 -27.33 -38.05
CA ALA A 19 25.92 -26.13 -37.61
C ALA A 19 25.18 -24.86 -38.04
N TYR A 20 24.93 -23.96 -37.09
CA TYR A 20 24.37 -22.63 -37.36
C TYR A 20 25.33 -21.83 -38.27
N PRO A 21 24.82 -21.12 -39.29
CA PRO A 21 25.65 -20.21 -40.08
C PRO A 21 26.13 -19.04 -39.21
N GLY A 22 27.45 -18.82 -39.19
CA GLY A 22 28.11 -17.76 -38.44
C GLY A 22 27.74 -16.34 -38.94
N PRO A 23 27.99 -15.31 -38.13
CA PRO A 23 27.64 -13.93 -38.47
C PRO A 23 28.60 -13.38 -39.55
N PRO A 24 28.11 -12.60 -40.54
CA PRO A 24 28.99 -12.01 -41.54
C PRO A 24 29.77 -10.81 -40.97
N SER A 25 31.10 -10.83 -41.13
CA SER A 25 31.97 -9.68 -40.83
C SER A 25 32.11 -8.74 -42.03
N ARG A 26 31.61 -7.51 -41.83
CA ARG A 26 31.98 -6.18 -42.38
C ARG A 26 32.73 -6.08 -43.72
N SER A 27 32.16 -5.25 -44.61
CA SER A 27 32.92 -4.38 -45.52
C SER A 27 32.54 -2.90 -45.34
N ASN A 28 33.51 -2.05 -45.63
CA ASN A 28 33.63 -0.65 -45.25
C ASN A 28 33.32 0.25 -46.46
N SER A 29 32.37 1.18 -46.36
CA SER A 29 32.20 2.26 -47.34
C SER A 29 31.54 3.49 -46.71
N ARG A 30 32.02 4.64 -47.14
CA ARG A 30 32.17 5.91 -46.41
C ARG A 30 31.38 7.01 -47.11
N ALA A 31 30.64 7.83 -46.36
CA ALA A 31 30.38 9.30 -46.49
C ALA A 31 28.97 9.69 -45.97
N PRO A 32 28.69 10.97 -45.65
CA PRO A 32 29.50 11.95 -44.92
C PRO A 32 28.76 12.54 -43.69
N SER A 33 29.51 13.34 -42.94
CA SER A 33 29.25 13.95 -41.64
C SER A 33 27.98 14.81 -41.48
N LEU A 34 27.28 14.64 -40.36
CA LEU A 34 26.49 15.69 -39.71
C LEU A 34 26.91 15.82 -38.23
N THR A 35 27.57 16.94 -37.99
CA THR A 35 27.85 17.70 -36.76
C THR A 35 27.28 17.17 -35.44
N ARG A 36 28.20 16.75 -34.56
CA ARG A 36 28.02 16.53 -33.12
C ARG A 36 27.98 17.89 -32.41
N MET A 37 26.85 18.26 -31.80
CA MET A 37 26.74 19.43 -30.91
C MET A 37 26.81 19.00 -29.43
N PRO A 38 27.48 19.79 -28.55
CA PRO A 38 27.76 19.39 -27.18
C PRO A 38 26.58 19.58 -26.23
N SER A 39 26.52 18.69 -25.24
CA SER A 39 25.65 18.71 -24.06
C SER A 39 25.77 20.03 -23.29
N ARG A 40 24.66 20.77 -23.19
CA ARG A 40 24.52 21.87 -22.22
C ARG A 40 23.69 21.39 -21.02
N ILE A 41 24.38 21.22 -19.89
CA ILE A 41 23.81 21.26 -18.55
C ILE A 41 23.08 22.59 -18.40
N ARG A 42 21.78 22.56 -18.11
CA ARG A 42 21.03 23.76 -17.73
C ARG A 42 20.07 23.43 -16.59
N ASN A 43 20.48 23.89 -15.41
CA ASN A 43 19.69 23.97 -14.19
C ASN A 43 18.34 24.64 -14.49
N ARG A 44 17.23 23.92 -14.28
CA ARG A 44 15.88 24.50 -14.32
C ARG A 44 15.57 25.07 -12.94
N SER A 45 15.80 26.36 -12.77
CA SER A 45 15.26 27.14 -11.68
C SER A 45 13.75 27.27 -11.83
N LEU A 46 13.04 27.07 -10.72
CA LEU A 46 11.62 27.27 -10.56
C LEU A 46 11.26 28.72 -10.89
N SER A 47 10.49 28.94 -11.95
CA SER A 47 9.97 30.26 -12.29
C SER A 47 8.53 30.37 -11.79
N ILE A 48 8.36 31.11 -10.70
CA ILE A 48 7.07 31.60 -10.24
C ILE A 48 6.74 32.80 -11.13
N ARG A 49 5.82 32.62 -12.09
CA ARG A 49 5.23 33.73 -12.85
C ARG A 49 4.15 34.38 -11.98
N SER A 50 4.45 35.58 -11.50
CA SER A 50 3.49 36.51 -10.90
C SER A 50 2.58 37.08 -11.99
N LYS A 51 1.27 36.89 -11.84
CA LYS A 51 0.23 37.56 -12.63
C LYS A 51 -0.17 38.83 -11.87
N LYS A 52 -0.09 39.97 -12.56
CA LYS A 52 -0.46 41.31 -12.11
C LYS A 52 -1.87 41.60 -12.59
N ASP A 53 -2.78 41.97 -11.68
CA ASP A 53 -3.95 42.83 -11.91
C ASP A 53 -4.61 43.22 -10.58
N GLY A 54 -5.05 44.48 -10.45
CA GLY A 54 -6.17 44.89 -9.60
C GLY A 54 -5.92 45.43 -8.16
N SER A 55 -5.72 46.75 -8.05
CA SER A 55 -6.25 47.69 -7.03
C SER A 55 -6.50 47.28 -5.56
N GLY A 56 -5.91 48.06 -4.62
CA GLY A 56 -6.42 48.20 -3.24
C GLY A 56 -5.34 48.56 -2.23
N GLY A 57 -5.33 49.81 -1.75
CA GLY A 57 -4.31 50.36 -0.85
C GLY A 57 -4.36 49.87 0.60
N GLY A 58 -3.26 50.08 1.33
CA GLY A 58 -3.18 49.87 2.77
C GLY A 58 -1.74 49.66 3.26
N LEU A 59 -1.20 50.67 3.93
CA LEU A 59 0.12 50.64 4.59
C LEU A 59 0.13 49.60 5.73
N SER A 60 1.01 48.61 5.63
CA SER A 60 1.46 47.82 6.79
C SER A 60 2.77 47.10 6.46
N GLU A 61 3.76 47.37 7.30
CA GLU A 61 5.13 46.87 7.30
C GLU A 61 5.16 45.33 7.30
N LYS A 62 5.51 44.72 6.15
CA LYS A 62 5.59 43.25 6.01
C LYS A 62 7.02 42.76 6.24
N SER A 63 7.18 42.13 7.40
CA SER A 63 8.29 41.24 7.73
C SER A 63 8.38 40.06 6.75
N VAL A 64 9.62 39.72 6.37
CA VAL A 64 9.97 38.60 5.49
C VAL A 64 9.55 37.27 6.14
N PRO A 65 8.94 36.31 5.42
CA PRO A 65 8.60 35.01 6.00
C PRO A 65 9.88 34.21 6.26
N LYS A 66 10.34 34.19 7.51
CA LYS A 66 11.41 33.29 7.95
C LYS A 66 10.85 31.87 7.98
N HIS A 67 11.36 31.01 7.10
CA HIS A 67 11.20 29.56 7.19
C HIS A 67 11.70 29.09 8.58
N ARG A 68 10.76 28.84 9.50
CA ARG A 68 11.05 28.14 10.75
C ARG A 68 11.31 26.67 10.40
N PHE A 69 12.57 26.26 10.41
CA PHE A 69 12.92 24.86 10.59
C PHE A 69 12.37 24.42 11.95
N THR A 70 11.25 23.71 11.96
CA THR A 70 10.70 23.15 13.19
C THR A 70 11.55 21.95 13.61
N MET A 71 12.01 21.92 14.88
CA MET A 71 12.75 20.78 15.47
C MET A 71 11.95 19.46 15.46
N ALA A 72 10.67 19.50 15.06
CA ALA A 72 9.87 18.31 14.78
C ALA A 72 10.46 17.46 13.63
N SER A 73 11.23 18.06 12.71
CA SER A 73 11.90 17.33 11.61
C SER A 73 13.17 16.57 12.06
N LEU A 74 13.75 16.91 13.22
CA LEU A 74 14.93 16.24 13.77
C LEU A 74 14.61 14.95 14.54
N ARG A 75 13.36 14.78 15.00
CA ARG A 75 12.92 13.52 15.63
C ARG A 75 12.78 12.37 14.64
N GLY A 76 12.82 12.64 13.33
CA GLY A 76 12.85 11.62 12.28
C GLY A 76 14.24 11.02 12.00
N ILE A 77 15.31 11.57 12.58
CA ILE A 77 16.71 11.15 12.32
C ILE A 77 17.19 10.08 13.31
N GLN A 78 16.47 9.86 14.42
CA GLN A 78 16.81 8.86 15.43
C GLN A 78 16.25 7.47 15.07
N GLN A 79 16.33 7.09 13.80
CA GLN A 79 16.14 5.69 13.41
C GLN A 79 17.48 4.99 13.46
N PRO A 80 17.57 3.77 14.03
CA PRO A 80 18.80 2.99 13.95
C PRO A 80 19.27 2.81 12.51
N ASP A 81 20.58 2.76 12.28
CA ASP A 81 21.14 2.81 10.92
C ASP A 81 20.63 1.70 10.00
N LEU A 82 20.33 0.52 10.56
CA LEU A 82 19.80 -0.61 9.82
C LEU A 82 18.41 -0.30 9.21
N SER A 83 17.50 0.29 9.98
CA SER A 83 16.10 0.48 9.58
C SER A 83 15.86 1.72 8.73
N LYS A 84 16.86 2.60 8.57
CA LYS A 84 16.76 3.83 7.76
C LYS A 84 16.37 3.57 6.30
N LYS A 85 16.89 2.49 5.70
CA LYS A 85 16.61 2.17 4.28
C LYS A 85 15.17 1.69 4.11
N LEU A 86 14.74 0.74 4.93
CA LEU A 86 13.38 0.22 4.89
C LEU A 86 12.35 1.28 5.29
N TYR A 87 12.69 2.16 6.24
CA TYR A 87 11.86 3.32 6.57
C TYR A 87 11.62 4.24 5.37
N LYS A 88 12.67 4.52 4.57
CA LYS A 88 12.52 5.31 3.33
C LYS A 88 11.61 4.60 2.32
N LEU A 89 11.76 3.28 2.15
CA LEU A 89 10.88 2.49 1.29
C LEU A 89 9.41 2.60 1.75
N ILE A 90 9.12 2.30 3.02
CA ILE A 90 7.77 2.39 3.61
C ILE A 90 7.17 3.79 3.44
N LYS A 91 8.00 4.83 3.55
CA LYS A 91 7.58 6.21 3.32
C LYS A 91 7.22 6.43 1.85
N SER A 92 8.04 6.00 0.91
CA SER A 92 7.74 6.11 -0.52
C SER A 92 6.47 5.35 -0.90
N GLU A 93 6.26 4.14 -0.38
CA GLU A 93 5.04 3.35 -0.62
C GLU A 93 3.78 4.09 -0.16
N ASN A 94 3.84 4.81 0.97
CA ASN A 94 2.72 5.64 1.42
C ASN A 94 2.34 6.75 0.42
N HIS A 95 3.31 7.27 -0.34
CA HIS A 95 3.02 8.27 -1.37
C HIS A 95 2.38 7.62 -2.59
N ALA A 96 2.82 6.40 -2.95
CA ALA A 96 2.22 5.64 -4.03
C ALA A 96 0.76 5.25 -3.71
N ILE A 97 0.48 4.77 -2.49
CA ILE A 97 -0.88 4.47 -2.00
C ILE A 97 -1.77 5.71 -2.14
N GLY A 98 -1.34 6.85 -1.61
CA GLY A 98 -2.12 8.10 -1.73
C GLY A 98 -2.33 8.57 -3.18
N ALA A 99 -1.44 8.21 -4.10
CA ALA A 99 -1.64 8.48 -5.52
C ALA A 99 -2.73 7.59 -6.14
N TYR A 100 -2.79 6.31 -5.78
CA TYR A 100 -3.87 5.40 -6.22
C TYR A 100 -5.23 5.81 -5.65
N GLU A 101 -5.31 6.14 -4.36
CA GLU A 101 -6.54 6.68 -3.75
C GLU A 101 -7.01 7.97 -4.44
N SER A 102 -6.07 8.85 -4.80
CA SER A 102 -6.39 10.09 -5.52
C SER A 102 -6.87 9.80 -6.93
N ALA A 103 -6.21 8.88 -7.64
CA ALA A 103 -6.63 8.45 -8.97
C ALA A 103 -8.04 7.83 -8.96
N GLY A 104 -8.40 7.04 -7.95
CA GLY A 104 -9.76 6.53 -7.76
C GLY A 104 -10.77 7.66 -7.60
N ARG A 105 -10.54 8.60 -6.67
CA ARG A 105 -11.45 9.76 -6.48
C ARG A 105 -11.59 10.61 -7.75
N GLU A 106 -10.50 10.91 -8.43
CA GLU A 106 -10.52 11.67 -9.69
C GLU A 106 -11.28 10.90 -10.78
N ARG A 107 -11.11 9.58 -10.87
CA ARG A 107 -11.84 8.74 -11.83
C ARG A 107 -13.35 8.78 -11.61
N ILE A 108 -13.82 8.75 -10.35
CA ILE A 108 -15.25 8.90 -10.03
C ILE A 108 -15.77 10.27 -10.51
N SER A 109 -15.02 11.34 -10.26
CA SER A 109 -15.40 12.68 -10.72
C SER A 109 -15.45 12.77 -12.25
N ILE A 110 -14.49 12.16 -12.94
CA ILE A 110 -14.49 12.09 -14.42
C ILE A 110 -15.69 11.30 -14.93
N ALA A 111 -16.06 10.19 -14.27
CA ALA A 111 -17.23 9.39 -14.63
C ALA A 111 -18.52 10.21 -14.54
N GLN A 112 -18.70 11.00 -13.48
CA GLN A 112 -19.85 11.89 -13.32
C GLN A 112 -19.88 12.98 -14.41
N GLN A 113 -18.75 13.63 -14.66
CA GLN A 113 -18.63 14.64 -15.72
C GLN A 113 -18.93 14.08 -17.11
N LEU A 114 -18.58 12.81 -17.36
CA LEU A 114 -18.89 12.14 -18.63
C LEU A 114 -20.40 12.00 -18.82
N SER A 115 -21.12 11.49 -17.81
CA SER A 115 -22.58 11.35 -17.85
C SER A 115 -23.27 12.71 -18.01
N GLU A 116 -22.87 13.70 -17.22
CA GLU A 116 -23.41 15.07 -17.27
C GLU A 116 -23.18 15.71 -18.65
N TRP A 117 -21.98 15.57 -19.21
CA TRP A 117 -21.68 16.09 -20.54
C TRP A 117 -22.52 15.40 -21.63
N GLY A 118 -22.68 14.08 -21.55
CA GLY A 118 -23.46 13.35 -22.53
C GLY A 118 -24.94 13.73 -22.53
N GLU A 119 -25.55 13.93 -21.37
CA GLU A 119 -26.92 14.48 -21.26
C GLU A 119 -27.02 15.87 -21.91
N ALA A 120 -26.03 16.74 -21.69
CA ALA A 120 -26.02 18.10 -22.24
C ALA A 120 -25.88 18.18 -23.76
N THR A 121 -25.53 17.07 -24.44
CA THR A 121 -25.45 17.03 -25.91
C THR A 121 -26.81 17.08 -26.60
N GLY A 122 -27.88 16.64 -25.91
CA GLY A 122 -29.20 16.46 -26.51
C GLY A 122 -29.28 15.31 -27.53
N ASP A 123 -28.25 14.46 -27.61
CA ASP A 123 -28.23 13.24 -28.41
C ASP A 123 -28.54 12.03 -27.51
N ASP A 124 -29.67 11.37 -27.78
CA ASP A 124 -30.16 10.24 -26.98
C ASP A 124 -29.15 9.07 -26.93
N ALA A 125 -28.43 8.81 -28.03
CA ALA A 125 -27.44 7.74 -28.09
C ALA A 125 -26.21 8.08 -27.25
N ILE A 126 -25.70 9.31 -27.39
CA ILE A 126 -24.56 9.78 -26.60
C ILE A 126 -24.91 9.85 -25.12
N SER A 127 -26.09 10.36 -24.77
CA SER A 127 -26.56 10.44 -23.39
C SER A 127 -26.63 9.04 -22.75
N GLU A 128 -27.29 8.08 -23.39
CA GLU A 128 -27.43 6.73 -22.87
C GLU A 128 -26.08 5.98 -22.77
N ILE A 129 -25.21 6.08 -23.79
CA ILE A 129 -23.90 5.41 -23.75
C ILE A 129 -22.96 6.06 -22.73
N SER A 130 -22.93 7.39 -22.66
CA SER A 130 -22.07 8.11 -21.71
C SER A 130 -22.44 7.82 -20.25
N ASP A 131 -23.73 7.69 -19.94
CA ASP A 131 -24.22 7.32 -18.61
C ASP A 131 -23.69 5.94 -18.18
N LYS A 132 -23.85 4.95 -19.05
CA LYS A 132 -23.43 3.56 -18.77
C LYS A 132 -21.91 3.40 -18.78
N LEU A 133 -21.19 4.17 -19.60
CA LEU A 133 -19.72 4.28 -19.52
C LEU A 133 -19.28 4.91 -18.20
N GLY A 134 -20.02 5.91 -17.69
CA GLY A 134 -19.81 6.49 -16.37
C GLY A 134 -19.87 5.42 -15.27
N VAL A 135 -20.86 4.52 -15.31
CA VAL A 135 -20.96 3.39 -14.37
C VAL A 135 -19.73 2.49 -14.44
N LEU A 136 -19.29 2.07 -15.64
CA LEU A 136 -18.09 1.23 -15.79
C LEU A 136 -16.80 1.94 -15.34
N MET A 137 -16.69 3.25 -15.57
CA MET A 137 -15.56 4.05 -15.12
C MET A 137 -15.54 4.24 -13.60
N ALA A 138 -16.71 4.38 -12.96
CA ALA A 138 -16.82 4.41 -11.51
C ALA A 138 -16.40 3.06 -10.90
N GLU A 139 -16.78 1.94 -11.51
CA GLU A 139 -16.32 0.62 -11.05
C GLU A 139 -14.80 0.45 -11.22
N ILE A 140 -14.20 0.94 -12.31
CA ILE A 140 -12.72 0.98 -12.46
C ILE A 140 -12.07 1.77 -11.30
N ALA A 141 -12.73 2.84 -10.84
CA ALA A 141 -12.25 3.64 -9.72
C ALA A 141 -12.30 2.88 -8.38
N GLU A 142 -13.36 2.10 -8.15
CA GLU A 142 -13.47 1.23 -6.98
C GLU A 142 -12.33 0.20 -6.93
N GLN A 143 -11.93 -0.34 -8.10
CA GLN A 143 -10.78 -1.25 -8.18
C GLN A 143 -9.44 -0.55 -7.82
N GLU A 144 -9.32 0.77 -7.99
CA GLU A 144 -8.13 1.51 -7.50
C GLU A 144 -8.13 1.65 -5.97
N ASP A 145 -9.30 1.81 -5.34
CA ASP A 145 -9.42 1.87 -3.88
C ASP A 145 -9.11 0.51 -3.24
N MET A 146 -9.69 -0.57 -3.77
CA MET A 146 -9.39 -1.94 -3.33
C MET A 146 -7.89 -2.25 -3.43
N TYR A 147 -7.24 -1.84 -4.50
CA TYR A 147 -5.80 -2.02 -4.66
C TYR A 147 -4.98 -1.18 -3.67
N ALA A 148 -5.39 0.06 -3.40
CA ALA A 148 -4.76 0.89 -2.39
C ALA A 148 -4.83 0.23 -0.99
N GLN A 149 -5.94 -0.44 -0.67
CA GLN A 149 -6.09 -1.22 0.57
C GLN A 149 -5.09 -2.40 0.62
N SER A 150 -4.98 -3.20 -0.44
CA SER A 150 -3.97 -4.28 -0.52
C SER A 150 -2.54 -3.75 -0.37
N LEU A 151 -2.23 -2.58 -0.92
CA LEU A 151 -0.93 -1.94 -0.75
C LEU A 151 -0.68 -1.48 0.70
N GLU A 152 -1.70 -1.04 1.45
CA GLU A 152 -1.52 -0.71 2.87
C GLU A 152 -1.31 -1.97 3.71
N GLU A 153 -1.95 -3.10 3.38
CA GLU A 153 -1.67 -4.40 4.00
C GLU A 153 -0.22 -4.84 3.77
N TYR A 154 0.24 -4.86 2.52
CA TYR A 154 1.65 -5.08 2.15
C TYR A 154 2.59 -4.17 2.96
N ARG A 155 2.26 -2.88 3.04
CA ARG A 155 3.06 -1.88 3.75
C ARG A 155 3.08 -2.14 5.26
N SER A 156 1.99 -2.66 5.84
CA SER A 156 1.94 -3.09 7.24
C SER A 156 2.94 -4.21 7.53
N VAL A 157 3.06 -5.18 6.62
CA VAL A 157 4.05 -6.26 6.71
C VAL A 157 5.49 -5.71 6.66
N LEU A 158 5.77 -4.73 5.78
CA LEU A 158 7.08 -4.06 5.77
C LEU A 158 7.39 -3.31 7.07
N LYS A 159 6.39 -2.66 7.70
CA LYS A 159 6.56 -2.02 9.01
C LYS A 159 6.96 -3.05 10.08
N SER A 160 6.43 -4.26 10.01
CA SER A 160 6.82 -5.37 10.91
C SER A 160 8.32 -5.69 10.78
N ILE A 161 8.83 -5.86 9.55
CA ILE A 161 10.27 -6.10 9.30
C ILE A 161 11.13 -4.98 9.90
N ARG A 162 10.77 -3.71 9.64
CA ARG A 162 11.49 -2.54 10.19
C ARG A 162 11.48 -2.53 11.72
N ASN A 163 10.38 -2.93 12.35
CA ASN A 163 10.29 -3.00 13.80
C ASN A 163 11.23 -4.08 14.35
N THR A 164 11.32 -5.24 13.71
CA THR A 164 12.28 -6.30 14.06
C THR A 164 13.73 -5.84 13.86
N GLU A 165 14.04 -5.13 12.77
CA GLU A 165 15.36 -4.52 12.55
C GLU A 165 15.75 -3.56 13.68
N SER A 166 14.77 -2.81 14.18
CA SER A 166 14.96 -1.83 15.25
C SER A 166 15.10 -2.50 16.61
N SER A 167 14.39 -3.60 16.88
CA SER A 167 14.46 -4.34 18.14
C SER A 167 15.78 -5.11 18.34
N VAL A 168 16.53 -5.40 17.27
CA VAL A 168 17.86 -6.04 17.36
C VAL A 168 18.97 -5.06 17.75
N GLN A 169 18.77 -3.76 17.57
CA GLN A 169 19.82 -2.74 17.77
C GLN A 169 20.34 -2.69 19.21
N PRO A 170 19.51 -2.77 20.27
CA PRO A 170 20.00 -2.81 21.64
C PRO A 170 20.99 -3.96 21.89
N SER A 171 20.80 -5.11 21.25
CA SER A 171 21.72 -6.26 21.38
C SER A 171 23.08 -5.98 20.71
N ARG A 172 23.07 -5.33 19.54
CA ARG A 172 24.30 -4.88 18.85
C ARG A 172 25.05 -3.85 19.67
N ASP A 173 24.33 -2.83 20.15
CA ASP A 173 24.90 -1.73 20.93
C ASP A 173 25.48 -2.24 22.26
N HIS A 174 24.80 -3.19 22.92
CA HIS A 174 25.31 -3.81 24.15
C HIS A 174 26.60 -4.58 23.90
N LYS A 175 26.66 -5.42 22.86
CA LYS A 175 27.89 -6.15 22.48
C LYS A 175 29.04 -5.19 22.19
N GLN A 176 28.80 -4.14 21.40
CA GLN A 176 29.82 -3.14 21.07
C GLN A 176 30.32 -2.42 22.32
N LYS A 177 29.40 -2.02 23.22
CA LYS A 177 29.75 -1.35 24.47
C LYS A 177 30.65 -2.21 25.37
N VAL A 178 30.32 -3.49 25.55
CA VAL A 178 31.15 -4.42 26.35
C VAL A 178 32.53 -4.58 25.70
N SER A 179 32.60 -4.72 24.38
CA SER A 179 33.87 -4.79 23.63
C SER A 179 34.73 -3.52 23.82
N ASP A 180 34.12 -2.34 23.74
CA ASP A 180 34.82 -1.07 23.92
C ASP A 180 35.33 -0.88 25.36
N GLU A 181 34.55 -1.32 26.36
CA GLU A 181 34.96 -1.31 27.77
C GLU A 181 36.15 -2.24 28.02
N ILE A 182 36.18 -3.43 27.41
CA ILE A 182 37.34 -4.33 27.44
C ILE A 182 38.56 -3.67 26.82
N ALA A 183 38.44 -3.12 25.62
CA ALA A 183 39.55 -2.47 24.93
C ALA A 183 40.14 -1.31 25.74
N LYS A 184 39.25 -0.49 26.33
CA LYS A 184 39.64 0.63 27.20
C LYS A 184 40.36 0.17 28.46
N LEU A 185 39.88 -0.88 29.12
CA LEU A 185 40.51 -1.43 30.32
C LEU A 185 41.85 -2.11 29.99
N LYS A 186 41.95 -2.87 28.89
CA LYS A 186 43.22 -3.45 28.43
C LYS A 186 44.29 -2.40 28.15
N TYR A 187 43.88 -1.24 27.62
CA TYR A 187 44.81 -0.13 27.36
C TYR A 187 45.22 0.63 28.63
N LYS A 188 44.28 0.94 29.54
CA LYS A 188 44.55 1.79 30.71
C LYS A 188 44.98 1.04 31.96
N GLU A 189 44.40 -0.13 32.21
CA GLU A 189 44.54 -0.91 33.44
C GLU A 189 44.63 -2.42 33.12
N PRO A 190 45.72 -2.88 32.46
CA PRO A 190 45.82 -4.25 31.95
C PRO A 190 45.81 -5.35 33.04
N GLN A 191 46.06 -4.99 34.29
CA GLN A 191 46.05 -5.91 35.44
C GLN A 191 44.69 -5.94 36.17
N SER A 192 43.68 -5.25 35.64
CA SER A 192 42.36 -5.17 36.28
C SER A 192 41.63 -6.51 36.19
N THR A 193 41.19 -7.04 37.35
CA THR A 193 40.40 -8.28 37.44
C THR A 193 39.03 -8.18 36.76
N LYS A 194 38.55 -6.95 36.49
CA LYS A 194 37.32 -6.67 35.74
C LYS A 194 37.39 -7.12 34.28
N ILE A 195 38.59 -7.24 33.70
CA ILE A 195 38.77 -7.67 32.31
C ILE A 195 38.17 -9.06 32.11
N VAL A 196 38.46 -10.01 33.00
CA VAL A 196 37.94 -11.39 32.92
C VAL A 196 36.42 -11.42 33.03
N GLN A 197 35.84 -10.57 33.89
CA GLN A 197 34.38 -10.46 34.03
C GLN A 197 33.72 -9.92 32.76
N LEU A 198 34.28 -8.85 32.17
CA LEU A 198 33.77 -8.30 30.92
C LEU A 198 33.97 -9.24 29.73
N GLU A 199 35.05 -10.03 29.71
CA GLU A 199 35.25 -11.06 28.68
C GLU A 199 34.16 -12.14 28.74
N GLN A 200 33.78 -12.58 29.95
CA GLN A 200 32.65 -13.50 30.11
C GLN A 200 31.31 -12.85 29.73
N GLU A 201 31.12 -11.57 30.04
CA GLU A 201 29.95 -10.79 29.62
C GLU A 201 29.90 -10.64 28.10
N LEU A 202 31.04 -10.43 27.44
CA LEU A 202 31.14 -10.34 25.99
C LEU A 202 30.69 -11.65 25.33
N VAL A 203 31.15 -12.80 25.82
CA VAL A 203 30.69 -14.11 25.31
C VAL A 203 29.17 -14.26 25.43
N ARG A 204 28.57 -13.79 26.53
CA ARG A 204 27.11 -13.77 26.70
C ARG A 204 26.43 -12.82 25.72
N ALA A 205 26.95 -11.60 25.55
CA ALA A 205 26.42 -10.61 24.63
C ALA A 205 26.53 -11.06 23.16
N GLU A 206 27.60 -11.77 22.80
CA GLU A 206 27.80 -12.39 21.49
C GLU A 206 26.75 -13.47 21.22
N ALA A 207 26.51 -14.38 22.17
CA ALA A 207 25.49 -15.40 22.03
C ALA A 207 24.09 -14.80 21.85
N GLN A 208 23.75 -13.77 22.63
CA GLN A 208 22.48 -13.04 22.47
C GLN A 208 22.38 -12.34 21.11
N SER A 209 23.47 -11.70 20.66
CA SER A 209 23.54 -11.06 19.35
C SER A 209 23.34 -12.08 18.23
N LEU A 210 23.94 -13.27 18.30
CA LEU A 210 23.77 -14.34 17.31
C LEU A 210 22.31 -14.80 17.20
N VAL A 211 21.63 -15.01 18.33
CA VAL A 211 20.22 -15.39 18.35
C VAL A 211 19.35 -14.29 17.74
N ALA A 212 19.59 -13.03 18.14
CA ALA A 212 18.85 -11.88 17.63
C ALA A 212 19.02 -11.69 16.10
N GLU A 213 20.24 -11.84 15.57
CA GLU A 213 20.51 -11.77 14.13
C GLU A 213 19.85 -12.93 13.35
N ALA A 214 19.87 -14.13 13.91
CA ALA A 214 19.21 -15.29 13.31
C ALA A 214 17.69 -15.08 13.23
N GLN A 215 17.08 -14.58 14.31
CA GLN A 215 15.66 -14.24 14.36
C GLN A 215 15.30 -13.15 13.35
N LEU A 216 16.10 -12.07 13.29
CA LEU A 216 15.92 -11.01 12.30
C LEU A 216 15.95 -11.57 10.88
N THR A 217 16.92 -12.43 10.57
CA THR A 217 17.05 -13.04 9.25
C THR A 217 15.85 -13.91 8.89
N ASN A 218 15.37 -14.74 9.84
CA ASN A 218 14.24 -15.64 9.62
C ASN A 218 12.93 -14.86 9.43
N ILE A 219 12.65 -13.90 10.32
CA ILE A 219 11.46 -13.04 10.24
C ILE A 219 11.48 -12.21 8.96
N THR A 220 12.63 -11.63 8.60
CA THR A 220 12.76 -10.83 7.39
C THR A 220 12.44 -11.66 6.15
N ARG A 221 12.96 -12.88 6.03
CA ARG A 221 12.64 -13.77 4.89
C ARG A 221 11.16 -14.13 4.85
N GLN A 222 10.58 -14.51 5.98
CA GLN A 222 9.17 -14.88 6.07
C GLN A 222 8.27 -13.71 5.67
N LYS A 223 8.45 -12.56 6.31
CA LYS A 223 7.63 -11.37 6.10
C LYS A 223 7.87 -10.73 4.74
N PHE A 224 9.07 -10.85 4.17
CA PHE A 224 9.33 -10.39 2.81
C PHE A 224 8.51 -11.18 1.79
N LYS A 225 8.43 -12.52 1.92
CA LYS A 225 7.60 -13.35 1.05
C LYS A 225 6.12 -12.97 1.19
N GLU A 226 5.63 -12.89 2.43
CA GLU A 226 4.24 -12.50 2.75
C GLU A 226 3.89 -11.12 2.18
N ALA A 227 4.76 -10.12 2.36
CA ALA A 227 4.54 -8.77 1.88
C ALA A 227 4.34 -8.75 0.35
N PHE A 228 5.26 -9.36 -0.39
CA PHE A 228 5.20 -9.34 -1.86
C PHE A 228 4.15 -10.29 -2.44
N ASP A 229 3.72 -11.31 -1.68
CA ASP A 229 2.53 -12.10 -2.02
C ASP A 229 1.29 -11.19 -2.10
N ILE A 230 1.01 -10.44 -1.01
CA ILE A 230 -0.10 -9.50 -0.93
C ILE A 230 -0.02 -8.44 -2.04
N HIS A 231 1.16 -7.84 -2.22
CA HIS A 231 1.36 -6.82 -3.25
C HIS A 231 1.02 -7.34 -4.65
N PHE A 232 1.59 -8.47 -5.05
CA PHE A 232 1.41 -8.97 -6.40
C PHE A 232 0.05 -9.63 -6.60
N ALA A 233 -0.54 -10.26 -5.57
CA ALA A 233 -1.91 -10.74 -5.62
C ALA A 233 -2.90 -9.59 -5.87
N GLY A 234 -2.80 -8.50 -5.10
CA GLY A 234 -3.63 -7.31 -5.33
C GLY A 234 -3.38 -6.67 -6.70
N THR A 235 -2.15 -6.71 -7.22
CA THR A 235 -1.83 -6.21 -8.56
C THR A 235 -2.53 -7.03 -9.65
N ILE A 236 -2.50 -8.35 -9.53
CA ILE A 236 -3.14 -9.28 -10.48
C ILE A 236 -4.65 -9.08 -10.46
N GLU A 237 -5.26 -9.09 -9.28
CA GLU A 237 -6.70 -8.87 -9.10
C GLU A 237 -7.16 -7.56 -9.75
N ARG A 238 -6.48 -6.45 -9.43
CA ARG A 238 -6.76 -5.14 -10.03
C ARG A 238 -6.71 -5.20 -11.55
N ALA A 239 -5.65 -5.77 -12.11
CA ALA A 239 -5.45 -5.82 -13.54
C ALA A 239 -6.53 -6.66 -14.24
N GLU A 240 -6.86 -7.83 -13.71
CA GLU A 240 -7.84 -8.74 -14.31
C GLU A 240 -9.25 -8.15 -14.28
N LYS A 241 -9.66 -7.55 -13.15
CA LYS A 241 -10.96 -6.88 -13.03
C LYS A 241 -11.06 -5.65 -13.93
N GLN A 242 -10.01 -4.84 -14.04
CA GLN A 242 -9.98 -3.71 -14.96
C GLN A 242 -10.01 -4.15 -16.43
N ILE A 243 -9.39 -5.29 -16.77
CA ILE A 243 -9.46 -5.85 -18.12
C ILE A 243 -10.91 -6.24 -18.47
N ILE A 244 -11.65 -6.85 -17.54
CA ILE A 244 -13.08 -7.17 -17.72
C ILE A 244 -13.87 -5.90 -18.03
N LEU A 245 -13.78 -4.89 -17.15
CA LEU A 245 -14.47 -3.61 -17.30
C LEU A 245 -14.13 -2.89 -18.61
N ALA A 246 -12.84 -2.83 -18.96
CA ALA A 246 -12.38 -2.17 -20.18
C ALA A 246 -12.89 -2.88 -21.45
N LYS A 247 -12.98 -4.21 -21.45
CA LYS A 247 -13.56 -4.97 -22.58
C LYS A 247 -15.03 -4.64 -22.77
N GLN A 248 -15.81 -4.61 -21.68
CA GLN A 248 -17.24 -4.29 -21.74
C GLN A 248 -17.48 -2.83 -22.14
N ALA A 249 -16.69 -1.89 -21.62
CA ALA A 249 -16.74 -0.49 -22.05
C ALA A 249 -16.47 -0.33 -23.55
N ARG A 250 -15.48 -1.05 -24.09
CA ARG A 250 -15.21 -1.05 -25.54
C ARG A 250 -16.33 -1.68 -26.35
N ARG A 251 -16.96 -2.74 -25.85
CA ARG A 251 -18.13 -3.35 -26.50
C ARG A 251 -19.31 -2.38 -26.55
N MET A 252 -19.52 -1.61 -25.49
CA MET A 252 -20.57 -0.59 -25.41
C MET A 252 -20.44 0.47 -26.51
N LEU A 253 -19.21 0.87 -26.86
CA LEU A 253 -18.97 1.84 -27.94
C LEU A 253 -19.46 1.35 -29.31
N ASN A 254 -19.53 0.04 -29.56
CA ASN A 254 -20.05 -0.49 -30.83
C ASN A 254 -21.58 -0.33 -30.96
N LEU A 255 -22.26 0.14 -29.91
CA LEU A 255 -23.70 0.45 -29.96
C LEU A 255 -23.97 1.87 -30.48
N LEU A 256 -22.93 2.69 -30.62
CA LEU A 256 -23.04 4.03 -31.19
C LEU A 256 -22.89 3.94 -32.72
N ASP A 257 -23.90 4.43 -33.45
CA ASP A 257 -23.81 4.62 -34.90
C ASP A 257 -23.08 5.94 -35.19
N ASP A 258 -21.90 5.84 -35.81
CA ASP A 258 -21.07 6.98 -36.21
C ASP A 258 -21.28 7.40 -37.67
N THR A 259 -22.32 6.88 -38.34
CA THR A 259 -22.65 7.22 -39.72
C THR A 259 -22.96 8.73 -39.83
N PRO A 260 -22.23 9.47 -40.70
CA PRO A 260 -22.45 10.90 -40.86
C PRO A 260 -23.81 11.19 -41.50
N ILE A 261 -24.51 12.21 -41.00
CA ILE A 261 -25.78 12.68 -41.54
C ILE A 261 -25.61 13.90 -42.45
N VAL A 262 -26.58 14.11 -43.35
CA VAL A 262 -26.63 15.30 -44.20
C VAL A 262 -27.10 16.49 -43.36
N PRO A 263 -26.53 17.70 -43.55
CA PRO A 263 -26.99 18.89 -42.83
C PRO A 263 -28.50 19.12 -43.03
N GLY A 264 -29.24 19.18 -41.92
CA GLY A 264 -30.69 19.34 -41.91
C GLY A 264 -31.47 18.05 -41.61
N ASP A 265 -30.82 16.88 -41.75
CA ASP A 265 -31.37 15.61 -41.30
C ASP A 265 -31.14 15.42 -39.79
N GLN A 266 -31.85 14.47 -39.18
CA GLN A 266 -31.65 14.05 -37.80
C GLN A 266 -31.08 12.64 -37.76
N HIS A 267 -30.28 12.34 -36.72
CA HIS A 267 -29.87 10.97 -36.47
C HIS A 267 -31.10 10.07 -36.19
N PRO A 268 -31.05 8.78 -36.56
CA PRO A 268 -32.08 7.83 -36.16
C PRO A 268 -32.26 7.79 -34.64
N VAL A 269 -33.48 7.51 -34.19
CA VAL A 269 -33.75 7.30 -32.76
C VAL A 269 -32.90 6.15 -32.23
N PHE A 270 -32.27 6.37 -31.09
CA PHE A 270 -31.47 5.35 -30.44
C PHE A 270 -32.34 4.20 -29.91
N ASN A 271 -32.07 2.97 -30.38
CA ASN A 271 -32.78 1.76 -29.96
C ASN A 271 -31.89 0.80 -29.15
N GLY A 272 -30.72 1.26 -28.67
CA GLY A 272 -29.71 0.42 -28.02
C GLY A 272 -29.85 0.29 -26.50
N THR A 273 -30.88 0.87 -25.87
CA THR A 273 -31.01 0.92 -24.39
C THR A 273 -31.04 -0.45 -23.71
N GLU A 274 -31.66 -1.45 -24.34
CA GLU A 274 -31.62 -2.82 -23.78
C GLU A 274 -30.23 -3.43 -23.88
N ALA A 275 -29.55 -3.20 -25.01
CA ALA A 275 -28.20 -3.71 -25.25
C ALA A 275 -27.17 -3.05 -24.32
N THR A 276 -27.27 -1.74 -24.05
CA THR A 276 -26.38 -1.05 -23.10
C THR A 276 -26.56 -1.60 -21.69
N ARG A 277 -27.80 -1.85 -21.25
CA ARG A 277 -28.09 -2.48 -19.95
C ARG A 277 -27.54 -3.91 -19.89
N GLN A 278 -27.69 -4.68 -20.97
CA GLN A 278 -27.17 -6.04 -21.05
C GLN A 278 -25.63 -6.05 -20.90
N VAL A 279 -24.91 -5.11 -21.53
CA VAL A 279 -23.45 -4.98 -21.36
C VAL A 279 -23.07 -4.76 -19.89
N LEU A 280 -23.83 -3.96 -19.14
CA LEU A 280 -23.57 -3.76 -17.71
C LEU A 280 -23.82 -5.03 -16.89
N ASN A 281 -24.94 -5.72 -17.14
CA ASN A 281 -25.25 -6.97 -16.44
C ASN A 281 -24.16 -8.03 -16.69
N GLU A 282 -23.69 -8.14 -17.94
CA GLU A 282 -22.59 -9.05 -18.28
C GLU A 282 -21.27 -8.64 -17.59
N ALA A 283 -20.98 -7.34 -17.47
CA ALA A 283 -19.82 -6.86 -16.72
C ALA A 283 -19.91 -7.25 -15.23
N GLU A 284 -21.08 -7.06 -14.62
CA GLU A 284 -21.34 -7.44 -13.23
C GLU A 284 -21.20 -8.96 -13.04
N ASP A 285 -21.77 -9.76 -13.93
CA ASP A 285 -21.70 -11.22 -13.87
C ASP A 285 -20.26 -11.71 -14.05
N GLU A 286 -19.49 -11.15 -14.98
CA GLU A 286 -18.06 -11.48 -15.17
C GLU A 286 -17.23 -11.09 -13.94
N LEU A 287 -17.48 -9.93 -13.33
CA LEU A 287 -16.81 -9.53 -12.09
C LEU A 287 -17.17 -10.42 -10.91
N ARG A 288 -18.43 -10.85 -10.79
CA ARG A 288 -18.89 -11.79 -9.75
C ARG A 288 -18.33 -13.20 -9.96
N ALA A 289 -18.16 -13.62 -11.21
CA ALA A 289 -17.61 -14.91 -11.56
C ALA A 289 -16.08 -14.96 -11.46
N TRP A 290 -15.41 -13.80 -11.41
CA TRP A 290 -13.95 -13.74 -11.25
C TRP A 290 -13.52 -14.44 -9.96
N GLN A 291 -12.47 -15.24 -10.07
CA GLN A 291 -11.83 -15.91 -8.95
C GLN A 291 -10.31 -15.77 -9.07
N PRO A 292 -9.59 -15.65 -7.94
CA PRO A 292 -8.13 -15.59 -7.96
C PRO A 292 -7.54 -16.86 -8.60
N ASN A 293 -6.75 -16.69 -9.65
CA ASN A 293 -5.97 -17.76 -10.27
C ASN A 293 -4.47 -17.47 -10.13
N ILE A 294 -3.96 -17.64 -8.91
CA ILE A 294 -2.58 -17.29 -8.56
C ILE A 294 -1.93 -18.51 -7.91
N GLU A 295 -0.71 -18.84 -8.33
CA GLU A 295 0.06 -19.92 -7.73
C GLU A 295 0.45 -19.57 -6.28
N PRO A 296 0.13 -20.42 -5.28
CA PRO A 296 0.47 -20.12 -3.90
C PRO A 296 1.97 -20.01 -3.68
N ILE A 297 2.40 -18.97 -2.95
CA ILE A 297 3.80 -18.83 -2.56
C ILE A 297 4.12 -19.85 -1.46
N THR A 298 4.89 -20.88 -1.82
CA THR A 298 5.39 -21.90 -0.88
C THR A 298 6.10 -21.27 0.33
N SER A 299 5.80 -21.68 1.56
CA SER A 299 6.51 -21.17 2.75
C SER A 299 6.99 -22.31 3.64
N ASN A 300 8.30 -22.39 3.83
CA ASN A 300 8.93 -23.33 4.77
C ASN A 300 9.07 -22.74 6.18
N ALA A 301 8.59 -21.51 6.40
CA ALA A 301 8.72 -20.83 7.69
C ALA A 301 7.95 -21.55 8.81
N GLY A 302 6.88 -22.29 8.47
CA GLY A 302 6.11 -23.11 9.41
C GLY A 302 6.87 -24.33 9.97
N SER A 303 8.06 -24.64 9.46
CA SER A 303 8.96 -25.64 10.07
C SER A 303 9.75 -25.09 11.26
N LEU A 304 9.62 -23.79 11.57
CA LEU A 304 10.28 -23.15 12.71
C LEU A 304 9.29 -23.07 13.87
N GLY A 305 9.64 -23.63 15.02
CA GLY A 305 8.79 -23.59 16.23
C GLY A 305 8.62 -22.16 16.78
N ALA A 306 7.72 -22.00 17.75
CA ALA A 306 7.54 -20.73 18.48
C ALA A 306 8.89 -20.26 19.05
N GLY A 307 9.50 -19.25 18.42
CA GLY A 307 10.87 -18.80 18.71
C GLY A 307 11.80 -18.67 17.48
N ALA A 308 11.34 -19.06 16.28
CA ALA A 308 12.08 -18.96 15.02
C ALA A 308 13.40 -19.77 15.00
N MET A 309 13.50 -20.80 15.84
CA MET A 309 14.54 -21.83 15.79
C MET A 309 14.05 -23.01 14.93
N PRO A 310 14.95 -23.74 14.24
CA PRO A 310 14.59 -24.97 13.55
C PRO A 310 13.96 -25.95 14.53
N GLY A 311 12.64 -26.14 14.42
CA GLY A 311 11.96 -27.24 15.07
C GLY A 311 12.22 -28.47 14.21
N GLY A 312 12.85 -29.50 14.77
CA GLY A 312 13.02 -30.77 14.07
C GLY A 312 11.66 -31.26 13.57
N ALA A 313 11.54 -31.43 12.26
CA ALA A 313 10.32 -31.92 11.63
C ALA A 313 10.02 -33.32 12.18
N LEU A 314 9.00 -33.44 13.02
CA LEU A 314 8.34 -34.72 13.26
C LEU A 314 7.33 -34.93 12.12
N PRO A 315 7.27 -36.12 11.52
CA PRO A 315 6.32 -36.40 10.44
C PRO A 315 4.91 -36.39 11.02
N SER A 316 4.13 -35.36 10.68
CA SER A 316 2.72 -35.29 11.07
C SER A 316 1.89 -36.16 10.15
N ASN A 317 1.38 -37.26 10.70
CA ASN A 317 0.44 -38.17 10.08
C ASN A 317 -0.94 -37.50 9.96
N ASN A 318 -1.56 -37.62 8.79
CA ASN A 318 -2.86 -37.06 8.44
C ASN A 318 -3.98 -37.65 9.31
N GLY A 319 -4.85 -36.80 9.89
CA GLY A 319 -6.06 -37.27 10.56
C GLY A 319 -6.94 -36.19 11.18
N TYR A 320 -8.03 -35.85 10.46
CA TYR A 320 -9.35 -35.36 10.91
C TYR A 320 -9.48 -34.12 11.81
N GLY A 321 -10.47 -33.28 11.45
CA GLY A 321 -10.68 -31.94 11.99
C GLY A 321 -11.27 -31.86 13.40
N SER A 322 -11.16 -30.68 14.01
CA SER A 322 -12.24 -30.00 14.73
C SER A 322 -11.80 -28.60 15.16
N GLU A 323 -12.77 -27.69 15.15
CA GLU A 323 -12.97 -26.54 16.05
C GLU A 323 -11.94 -25.42 16.16
N VAL A 324 -12.43 -24.25 15.72
CA VAL A 324 -12.01 -22.92 16.13
C VAL A 324 -12.24 -22.76 17.64
N GLY A 325 -11.20 -23.04 18.42
CA GLY A 325 -11.12 -22.68 19.83
C GLY A 325 -10.43 -21.33 20.00
N HIS A 326 -11.20 -20.28 20.27
CA HIS A 326 -10.70 -19.05 20.86
C HIS A 326 -10.02 -19.37 22.20
N GLN A 327 -8.69 -19.29 22.24
CA GLN A 327 -7.95 -19.20 23.50
C GLN A 327 -7.00 -18.02 23.44
N ASP A 328 -7.40 -17.03 24.23
CA ASP A 328 -6.67 -15.86 24.66
C ASP A 328 -5.29 -16.26 25.21
N ALA A 329 -4.23 -15.91 24.48
CA ALA A 329 -2.85 -16.07 24.92
C ALA A 329 -2.34 -14.71 25.39
N SER A 330 -2.59 -14.44 26.66
CA SER A 330 -2.01 -13.35 27.45
C SER A 330 -0.50 -13.27 27.23
N LEU A 331 -0.04 -12.23 26.54
CA LEU A 331 1.37 -11.88 26.46
C LEU A 331 1.84 -11.45 27.85
N GLN A 332 2.81 -12.19 28.38
CA GLN A 332 3.46 -11.87 29.63
C GLN A 332 4.33 -10.61 29.44
N GLU A 333 3.79 -9.47 29.87
CA GLU A 333 4.45 -8.17 29.87
C GLU A 333 5.71 -8.18 30.73
N HIS A 334 6.82 -7.73 30.13
CA HIS A 334 8.11 -7.56 30.81
C HIS A 334 8.09 -6.30 31.70
N PRO A 335 8.62 -6.32 32.94
CA PRO A 335 8.40 -5.28 33.97
C PRO A 335 9.00 -3.89 33.69
N ALA A 336 9.57 -3.63 32.50
CA ALA A 336 10.21 -2.35 32.16
C ALA A 336 9.25 -1.26 31.65
N TYR A 337 7.94 -1.54 31.54
CA TYR A 337 6.95 -0.59 30.97
C TYR A 337 5.71 -0.33 31.84
N ARG A 338 5.74 -0.66 33.14
CA ARG A 338 4.57 -0.60 34.04
C ARG A 338 4.08 0.81 34.43
N GLU A 339 4.59 1.90 33.84
CA GLU A 339 4.24 3.24 34.34
C GLU A 339 4.03 4.26 33.22
N LYS A 340 2.96 4.08 32.42
CA LYS A 340 2.17 5.17 31.80
C LYS A 340 1.05 4.65 30.90
N SER A 341 -0.05 4.17 31.49
CA SER A 341 -1.33 3.99 30.77
C SER A 341 -2.49 3.73 31.73
N ARG A 342 -2.78 4.71 32.59
CA ARG A 342 -4.16 4.94 33.04
C ARG A 342 -4.62 6.23 32.37
N SER A 343 -5.41 6.10 31.31
CA SER A 343 -6.55 6.97 30.96
C SER A 343 -6.99 6.80 29.51
N ARG A 344 -8.29 6.55 29.33
CA ARG A 344 -9.13 6.77 28.15
C ARG A 344 -9.10 5.77 26.99
N SER A 345 -9.93 4.74 27.17
CA SER A 345 -10.85 4.23 26.15
C SER A 345 -11.95 5.24 25.84
N THR A 346 -12.24 5.51 24.57
CA THR A 346 -13.61 5.77 24.06
C THR A 346 -13.63 5.41 22.58
N SER A 347 -14.51 4.46 22.28
CA SER A 347 -14.89 3.92 20.98
C SER A 347 -15.74 4.92 20.19
N GLY A 348 -15.84 4.73 18.86
CA GLY A 348 -16.74 5.52 18.03
C GLY A 348 -16.67 5.20 16.54
N ASP A 349 -17.06 3.99 16.17
CA ASP A 349 -17.53 3.64 14.83
C ASP A 349 -18.67 4.56 14.38
N ARG A 350 -18.63 4.99 13.11
CA ARG A 350 -19.77 5.59 12.43
C ARG A 350 -19.82 5.09 11.00
N GLU A 351 -20.68 4.10 10.77
CA GLU A 351 -21.28 3.84 9.47
C GLU A 351 -22.75 4.28 9.45
N ARG A 352 -23.14 4.78 8.28
CA ARG A 352 -24.47 5.30 7.95
C ARG A 352 -25.41 4.15 7.59
N ARG A 353 -26.68 4.26 7.98
CA ARG A 353 -27.81 3.75 7.18
C ARG A 353 -29.04 4.64 7.31
N VAL A 354 -29.87 4.54 6.28
CA VAL A 354 -30.83 5.51 5.77
C VAL A 354 -32.27 5.13 6.19
N ALA A 355 -33.13 6.15 6.23
CA ALA A 355 -34.57 6.12 5.92
C ALA A 355 -35.64 5.82 7.02
N SER A 356 -36.52 6.83 7.14
CA SER A 356 -38.00 6.76 7.15
C SER A 356 -38.77 6.71 8.48
N GLY A 357 -39.66 7.70 8.63
CA GLY A 357 -41.03 7.49 9.12
C GLY A 357 -41.35 7.74 10.60
N GLY A 358 -42.14 8.79 10.87
CA GLY A 358 -43.32 8.68 11.75
C GLY A 358 -43.20 9.03 13.24
N SER A 359 -43.76 10.19 13.59
CA SER A 359 -44.75 10.43 14.68
C SER A 359 -44.40 10.27 16.18
N LEU A 360 -45.02 11.18 16.96
CA LEU A 360 -45.21 11.24 18.44
C LEU A 360 -43.93 11.62 19.24
N GLY A 361 -43.86 12.64 20.08
CA GLY A 361 -44.87 13.33 20.89
C GLY A 361 -44.73 12.92 22.35
N SER A 362 -43.93 13.64 23.15
CA SER A 362 -44.12 13.83 24.61
C SER A 362 -42.97 14.59 25.28
N ASN A 363 -43.33 15.67 25.99
CA ASN A 363 -42.55 16.40 26.99
C ASN A 363 -42.04 15.50 28.13
N VAL A 364 -40.82 15.74 28.62
CA VAL A 364 -40.48 15.81 30.06
C VAL A 364 -39.25 16.72 30.22
N GLY A 365 -39.36 17.72 31.09
CA GLY A 365 -38.30 18.69 31.40
C GLY A 365 -37.17 18.12 32.26
N GLY A 366 -35.96 18.60 32.00
CA GLY A 366 -34.77 18.41 32.82
C GLY A 366 -33.75 19.50 32.46
N SER A 367 -33.33 20.27 33.45
CA SER A 367 -32.38 21.38 33.34
C SER A 367 -31.06 20.94 32.68
N VAL A 368 -30.74 21.50 31.52
CA VAL A 368 -29.50 21.23 30.78
C VAL A 368 -28.41 22.18 31.28
N GLN A 369 -27.40 21.63 31.95
CA GLN A 369 -26.17 22.36 32.29
C GLN A 369 -25.23 22.38 31.07
N PRO A 370 -24.69 23.54 30.65
CA PRO A 370 -23.86 23.62 29.45
C PRO A 370 -22.49 22.94 29.67
N PRO A 371 -21.92 22.28 28.64
CA PRO A 371 -20.79 21.35 28.77
C PRO A 371 -19.40 22.00 28.93
N TYR A 372 -19.30 23.31 29.21
CA TYR A 372 -18.01 24.01 29.41
C TYR A 372 -18.13 25.12 30.48
N PRO A 373 -17.04 25.45 31.21
CA PRO A 373 -17.08 26.48 32.25
C PRO A 373 -17.27 27.88 31.65
N MET A 374 -18.44 28.48 31.90
CA MET A 374 -18.82 29.84 31.49
C MET A 374 -18.10 30.89 32.33
N SER A 375 -17.75 32.02 31.72
CA SER A 375 -17.19 33.20 32.40
C SER A 375 -18.25 33.91 33.26
N GLU A 376 -17.84 34.69 34.28
CA GLU A 376 -18.79 35.43 35.15
C GLU A 376 -19.65 36.45 34.40
N VAL A 377 -19.16 36.93 33.26
CA VAL A 377 -19.88 37.87 32.39
C VAL A 377 -21.04 37.17 31.68
N GLU A 378 -20.80 35.96 31.15
CA GLU A 378 -21.82 35.12 30.50
C GLU A 378 -22.93 34.66 31.45
N ARG A 379 -22.62 34.44 32.74
CA ARG A 379 -23.66 34.10 33.75
C ARG A 379 -24.64 35.24 33.98
N ARG A 380 -24.16 36.49 34.03
CA ARG A 380 -25.03 37.66 34.24
C ARG A 380 -25.93 37.95 33.04
N GLU A 381 -25.47 37.66 31.83
CA GLU A 381 -26.28 37.80 30.62
C GLU A 381 -27.41 36.75 30.56
N MET A 382 -27.15 35.51 31.00
CA MET A 382 -28.19 34.47 31.07
C MET A 382 -29.22 34.71 32.19
N GLU A 383 -28.81 35.28 33.33
CA GLU A 383 -29.75 35.67 34.40
C GLU A 383 -30.68 36.81 33.97
N GLN A 384 -30.21 37.75 33.13
CA GLN A 384 -31.05 38.80 32.56
C GLN A 384 -31.98 38.28 31.44
N ALA A 385 -31.61 37.17 30.79
CA ALA A 385 -32.41 36.54 29.73
C ALA A 385 -33.47 35.56 30.26
N GLY A 386 -33.55 35.32 31.57
CA GLY A 386 -34.61 34.51 32.19
C GLY A 386 -34.59 33.03 31.83
N GLN A 387 -33.42 32.46 31.50
CA GLN A 387 -33.27 31.06 31.09
C GLN A 387 -32.37 30.25 32.03
N ILE A 388 -32.65 30.30 33.34
CA ILE A 388 -32.21 29.27 34.30
C ILE A 388 -33.41 28.84 35.14
#